data_AF-A0ABD1CBP1-F1
#
_entry.id   AF-A0ABD1CBP1-F1
#
_cell.length_a   1.000
_cell.length_b   1.000
_cell.length_c   1.000
_cell.angle_alpha   90.00
_cell.angle_beta   90.00
_cell.angle_gamma   90.00
#
_symmetry.space_group_name_H-M   'P 1'
#
loop_
_entity.id
_entity.type
_entity.pdbx_description
1 polymer ?
#
loop_
_entity_poly.entity_id
_entity_poly.type
_entity_poly.pdbx_seq_one_letter_code
_entity_poly.pdbx_strand_id
1 'polypeptide(L)'
;MRFLIEEAYIINNNTPVTLIVHSYGGPMTLNFLHQMSQEWKDKHIKRMISLAGAWGGSVKSMKVYTIGEDFSNTFVLSTPVKKMLTSTPSLAYLMPSPLFWKPDQVLISTASRSYTVNDYQAFYEGINHPEGWEMYKDVMPYIQDFSPPGVEVQCYYGSDVNTIERLDYGSSSDLTDTPTPVFGDGDGTVNLQSLEACQMWIGQQDQLVNATKYPKADHMGILANVDVLRDVVTLLAGGK
;
A
#
# COMPACT_ATOMS: atom_id res chain seq x y z
N MET A 1 10.18 4.63 16.34
CA MET A 1 10.99 4.84 15.12
C MET A 1 12.00 5.95 15.28
N ARG A 2 11.60 7.19 15.63
CA ARG A 2 12.51 8.33 15.83
C ARG A 2 13.76 8.02 16.69
N PHE A 3 13.57 7.49 17.90
CA PHE A 3 14.69 7.16 18.81
C PHE A 3 15.72 6.22 18.16
N LEU A 4 15.26 5.16 17.49
CA LEU A 4 16.14 4.20 16.82
C LEU A 4 16.92 4.85 15.67
N ILE A 5 16.30 5.79 14.95
CA ILE A 5 16.97 6.54 13.87
C ILE A 5 18.05 7.47 14.45
N GLU A 6 17.73 8.20 15.53
CA GLU A 6 18.68 9.07 16.21
C GLU A 6 19.85 8.28 16.82
N GLU A 7 19.57 7.11 17.42
CA GLU A 7 20.59 6.20 17.94
C GLU A 7 21.48 5.64 16.82
N ALA A 8 20.88 5.11 15.74
CA ALA A 8 21.60 4.60 14.57
C ALA A 8 22.50 5.67 13.93
N TYR A 9 22.01 6.91 13.85
CA TYR A 9 22.78 8.06 13.39
C TYR A 9 24.01 8.29 14.27
N ILE A 10 23.86 8.31 15.59
CA ILE A 10 24.95 8.55 16.54
C ILE A 10 25.99 7.42 16.51
N ILE A 11 25.56 6.16 16.61
CA ILE A 11 26.48 5.01 16.65
C ILE A 11 27.20 4.79 15.31
N ASN A 12 26.67 5.36 14.22
CA ASN A 12 27.27 5.34 12.89
C ASN A 12 27.96 6.67 12.54
N ASN A 13 28.63 7.30 13.51
CA ASN A 13 29.41 8.54 13.31
C ASN A 13 28.63 9.71 12.71
N ASN A 14 27.40 9.95 13.19
CA ASN A 14 26.53 11.00 12.69
C ASN A 14 26.19 10.85 11.19
N THR A 15 26.05 9.61 10.72
CA THR A 15 25.70 9.32 9.33
C THR A 15 24.18 9.20 9.19
N PRO A 16 23.53 9.97 8.29
CA PRO A 16 22.10 9.85 8.03
C PRO A 16 21.69 8.43 7.59
N VAL A 17 20.53 7.98 8.05
CA VAL A 17 20.02 6.62 7.87
C VAL A 17 19.26 6.48 6.54
N THR A 18 19.43 5.34 5.87
CA THR A 18 18.56 4.94 4.76
C THR A 18 17.41 4.09 5.30
N LEU A 19 16.17 4.51 5.06
CA LEU A 19 14.98 3.74 5.40
C LEU A 19 14.66 2.80 4.24
N ILE A 20 14.58 1.49 4.47
CA ILE A 20 14.12 0.51 3.48
C ILE A 20 12.77 -0.02 3.96
N VAL A 21 11.74 0.13 3.14
CA VAL A 21 10.36 -0.15 3.51
C VAL A 21 9.73 -1.06 2.47
N HIS A 22 8.79 -1.91 2.90
CA HIS A 22 8.06 -2.81 2.01
C HIS A 22 6.55 -2.69 2.24
N SER A 23 5.77 -2.76 1.16
CA SER A 23 4.31 -2.86 1.23
C SER A 23 3.68 -1.74 2.08
N TYR A 24 2.88 -2.10 3.08
CA TYR A 24 2.27 -1.19 4.06
C TYR A 24 3.29 -0.36 4.86
N GLY A 25 4.54 -0.82 4.96
CA GLY A 25 5.63 -0.05 5.56
C GLY A 25 5.91 1.27 4.84
N GLY A 26 5.57 1.38 3.54
CA GLY A 26 5.66 2.62 2.77
C GLY A 26 4.77 3.72 3.36
N PRO A 27 3.43 3.60 3.29
CA PRO A 27 2.50 4.58 3.88
C PRO A 27 2.75 4.85 5.37
N MET A 28 3.10 3.82 6.15
CA MET A 28 3.43 3.99 7.57
C MET A 28 4.66 4.88 7.78
N THR A 29 5.68 4.73 6.93
CA THR A 29 6.89 5.56 6.99
C THR A 29 6.63 6.96 6.48
N LEU A 30 5.77 7.12 5.47
CA LEU A 30 5.30 8.43 5.01
C LEU A 30 4.64 9.21 6.15
N ASN A 31 3.66 8.60 6.83
CA ASN A 31 2.99 9.20 8.00
C ASN A 31 3.99 9.57 9.11
N PHE A 32 4.99 8.72 9.37
CA PHE A 32 6.05 9.07 10.31
C PHE A 32 6.86 10.30 9.87
N LEU A 33 7.24 10.39 8.60
CA LEU A 33 8.03 11.50 8.08
C LEU A 33 7.24 12.82 8.08
N HIS A 34 5.92 12.78 7.87
CA HIS A 34 5.04 13.96 8.02
C HIS A 34 5.02 14.51 9.44
N GLN A 35 5.26 13.68 10.45
CA GLN A 35 5.31 14.12 11.85
C GLN A 35 6.67 14.72 12.24
N MET A 36 7.69 14.62 11.39
CA MET A 36 9.04 15.14 11.67
C MET A 36 9.25 16.50 10.99
N SER A 37 9.99 17.40 11.64
CA SER A 37 10.40 18.66 11.01
C SER A 37 11.34 18.41 9.83
N GLN A 38 11.33 19.31 8.84
CA GLN A 38 12.26 19.23 7.71
C GLN A 38 13.73 19.22 8.19
N GLU A 39 14.08 20.08 9.14
CA GLU A 39 15.40 20.10 9.77
C GLU A 39 15.81 18.74 10.36
N TRP A 40 14.86 18.04 11.01
CA TRP A 40 15.14 16.70 11.55
C TRP A 40 15.37 15.69 10.44
N LYS A 41 14.56 15.73 9.37
CA LYS A 41 14.69 14.84 8.22
C LYS A 41 16.02 15.06 7.49
N ASP A 42 16.38 16.31 7.22
CA ASP A 42 17.64 16.69 6.56
C ASP A 42 18.87 16.21 7.35
N LYS A 43 18.77 16.22 8.69
CA LYS A 43 19.85 15.76 9.57
C LYS A 43 19.96 14.25 9.65
N HIS A 44 18.85 13.53 9.77
CA HIS A 44 18.88 12.11 10.16
C HIS A 44 18.56 11.14 9.03
N ILE A 45 17.94 11.57 7.94
CA ILE A 45 17.48 10.69 6.87
C ILE A 45 18.28 10.95 5.60
N LYS A 46 18.99 9.93 5.13
CA LYS A 46 19.67 9.99 3.84
C LYS A 46 18.66 9.90 2.70
N ARG A 47 17.78 8.89 2.76
CA ARG A 47 16.77 8.57 1.75
C ARG A 47 15.78 7.52 2.27
N MET A 48 14.69 7.34 1.53
CA MET A 48 13.75 6.23 1.66
C MET A 48 13.79 5.38 0.38
N ILE A 49 14.06 4.08 0.51
CA ILE A 49 13.91 3.09 -0.55
C ILE A 49 12.61 2.31 -0.27
N SER A 50 11.62 2.45 -1.12
CA SER A 50 10.35 1.73 -1.03
C SER A 50 10.33 0.56 -2.00
N LEU A 51 10.00 -0.63 -1.49
CA LEU A 51 9.85 -1.86 -2.26
C LEU A 51 8.35 -2.24 -2.25
N ALA A 52 7.69 -2.15 -3.40
CA ALA A 52 6.26 -2.41 -3.55
C ALA A 52 5.39 -1.63 -2.55
N GLY A 53 5.68 -0.33 -2.35
CA GLY A 53 4.93 0.53 -1.44
C GLY A 53 3.43 0.58 -1.79
N ALA A 54 2.57 0.24 -0.85
CA ALA A 54 1.12 0.22 -1.04
C ALA A 54 0.48 1.60 -0.83
N TRP A 55 0.95 2.61 -1.57
CA TRP A 55 0.68 4.03 -1.33
C TRP A 55 -0.80 4.41 -1.32
N GLY A 56 -1.57 3.87 -2.28
CA GLY A 56 -2.99 4.12 -2.43
C GLY A 56 -3.89 3.02 -1.90
N GLY A 57 -3.35 2.02 -1.20
CA GLY A 57 -4.09 0.81 -0.83
C GLY A 57 -4.23 -0.19 -1.99
N SER A 58 -5.12 -1.17 -1.83
CA SER A 58 -5.34 -2.27 -2.77
C SER A 58 -6.79 -2.74 -2.78
N VAL A 59 -7.30 -3.10 -3.95
CA VAL A 59 -8.63 -3.73 -4.09
C VAL A 59 -8.67 -5.10 -3.40
N LYS A 60 -7.52 -5.77 -3.25
CA LYS A 60 -7.42 -7.02 -2.47
C LYS A 60 -7.92 -6.83 -1.03
N SER A 61 -7.77 -5.66 -0.42
CA SER A 61 -8.30 -5.37 0.92
C SER A 61 -9.82 -5.57 0.99
N MET A 62 -10.55 -5.21 -0.07
CA MET A 62 -11.99 -5.44 -0.14
C MET A 62 -12.34 -6.93 -0.20
N LYS A 63 -11.57 -7.75 -0.94
CA LYS A 63 -11.72 -9.22 -0.96
C LYS A 63 -11.54 -9.80 0.44
N VAL A 64 -10.52 -9.32 1.18
CA VAL A 64 -10.27 -9.78 2.56
C VAL A 64 -11.48 -9.50 3.46
N TYR A 65 -12.10 -8.32 3.33
CA TYR A 65 -13.32 -7.99 4.06
C TYR A 65 -14.53 -8.86 3.68
N THR A 66 -14.66 -9.26 2.42
CA THR A 66 -15.82 -10.06 1.98
C THR A 66 -15.65 -11.56 2.18
N ILE A 67 -14.59 -12.17 1.66
CA ILE A 67 -14.40 -13.62 1.66
C ILE A 67 -13.15 -14.08 2.41
N GLY A 68 -12.35 -13.14 2.94
CA GLY A 68 -11.11 -13.44 3.65
C GLY A 68 -9.91 -13.66 2.71
N GLU A 69 -8.82 -14.15 3.28
CA GLU A 69 -7.60 -14.53 2.58
C GLU A 69 -7.15 -15.91 3.05
N ASP A 70 -6.84 -16.79 2.11
CA ASP A 70 -6.39 -18.14 2.34
C ASP A 70 -4.86 -18.30 2.17
N PHE A 71 -4.16 -17.24 1.78
CA PHE A 71 -2.70 -17.19 1.57
C PHE A 71 -2.16 -18.34 0.71
N SER A 72 -2.99 -18.86 -0.21
CA SER A 72 -2.67 -20.07 -0.99
C SER A 72 -2.31 -21.29 -0.12
N ASN A 73 -2.87 -21.38 1.10
CA ASN A 73 -2.57 -22.42 2.08
C ASN A 73 -3.86 -23.09 2.58
N THR A 74 -4.00 -24.38 2.28
CA THR A 74 -5.17 -25.20 2.62
C THR A 74 -5.40 -25.41 4.12
N PHE A 75 -4.43 -25.08 4.98
CA PHE A 75 -4.55 -25.18 6.43
C PHE A 75 -5.03 -23.88 7.09
N VAL A 76 -5.17 -22.80 6.33
CA VAL A 76 -5.68 -21.52 6.82
C VAL A 76 -7.21 -21.60 6.92
N LEU A 77 -7.71 -21.61 8.16
CA LEU A 77 -9.15 -21.53 8.40
C LEU A 77 -9.64 -20.13 8.00
N SER A 78 -10.37 -20.05 6.89
CA SER A 78 -10.79 -18.79 6.28
C SER A 78 -11.58 -17.88 7.23
N THR A 79 -12.48 -18.43 8.05
CA THR A 79 -13.34 -17.62 8.94
C THR A 79 -12.58 -16.97 10.12
N PRO A 80 -11.79 -17.69 10.95
CA PRO A 80 -10.99 -17.06 11.99
C PRO A 80 -9.96 -16.06 11.43
N VAL A 81 -9.33 -16.38 10.30
CA VAL A 81 -8.34 -15.51 9.65
C VAL A 81 -9.00 -14.25 9.11
N LYS A 82 -10.15 -14.37 8.44
CA LYS A 82 -10.96 -13.22 8.05
C LYS A 82 -11.27 -12.34 9.25
N LYS A 83 -11.83 -12.90 10.34
CA LYS A 83 -12.16 -12.14 11.56
C LYS A 83 -10.95 -11.43 12.16
N MET A 84 -9.78 -12.09 12.16
CA MET A 84 -8.53 -11.47 12.60
C MET A 84 -8.16 -10.29 11.70
N LEU A 85 -8.07 -10.49 10.39
CA LEU A 85 -7.64 -9.47 9.44
C LEU A 85 -8.60 -8.26 9.44
N THR A 86 -9.91 -8.50 9.43
CA THR A 86 -10.94 -7.45 9.40
C THR A 86 -11.10 -6.70 10.73
N SER A 87 -10.48 -7.20 11.81
CA SER A 87 -10.41 -6.51 13.09
C SER A 87 -9.25 -5.50 13.21
N THR A 88 -8.44 -5.35 12.16
CA THR A 88 -7.25 -4.47 12.19
C THR A 88 -7.47 -3.17 11.41
N PRO A 89 -7.12 -2.00 11.99
CA PRO A 89 -7.15 -0.74 11.27
C PRO A 89 -6.19 -0.69 10.07
N SER A 90 -5.14 -1.53 10.05
CA SER A 90 -4.22 -1.64 8.91
C SER A 90 -4.92 -2.10 7.63
N LEU A 91 -5.92 -2.99 7.73
CA LEU A 91 -6.68 -3.40 6.55
C LEU A 91 -7.57 -2.26 6.04
N ALA A 92 -8.15 -1.48 6.96
CA ALA A 92 -8.93 -0.28 6.61
C ALA A 92 -8.03 0.79 5.95
N TYR A 93 -6.79 0.96 6.44
CA TYR A 93 -5.81 1.86 5.85
C TYR A 93 -5.54 1.50 4.37
N LEU A 94 -5.44 0.20 4.09
CA LEU A 94 -5.13 -0.33 2.77
C LEU A 94 -6.36 -0.43 1.83
N MET A 95 -7.50 0.16 2.19
CA MET A 95 -8.61 0.31 1.25
C MET A 95 -8.22 1.26 0.10
N PRO A 96 -8.72 1.03 -1.13
CA PRO A 96 -8.40 1.90 -2.27
C PRO A 96 -8.67 3.39 -1.99
N SER A 97 -7.64 4.22 -2.11
CA SER A 97 -7.75 5.64 -1.77
C SER A 97 -8.45 6.43 -2.89
N PRO A 98 -9.36 7.36 -2.55
CA PRO A 98 -9.99 8.25 -3.53
C PRO A 98 -9.01 9.23 -4.19
N LEU A 99 -7.75 9.31 -3.72
CA LEU A 99 -6.70 10.08 -4.40
C LEU A 99 -6.24 9.42 -5.70
N PHE A 100 -6.37 8.09 -5.82
CA PHE A 100 -5.81 7.34 -6.95
C PHE A 100 -6.87 6.58 -7.75
N TRP A 101 -7.98 6.18 -7.12
CA TRP A 101 -9.13 5.58 -7.82
C TRP A 101 -10.12 6.66 -8.20
N LYS A 102 -10.62 6.60 -9.45
CA LYS A 102 -11.61 7.57 -9.91
C LYS A 102 -12.93 7.40 -9.14
N PRO A 103 -13.68 8.48 -8.91
CA PRO A 103 -14.97 8.42 -8.21
C PRO A 103 -15.99 7.45 -8.83
N ASP A 104 -15.91 7.20 -10.14
CA ASP A 104 -16.78 6.33 -10.91
C ASP A 104 -16.18 4.95 -11.21
N GLN A 105 -14.95 4.67 -10.77
CA GLN A 105 -14.29 3.38 -10.98
C GLN A 105 -14.93 2.33 -10.07
N VAL A 106 -15.54 1.32 -10.69
CA VAL A 106 -16.22 0.23 -9.98
C VAL A 106 -15.21 -0.76 -9.39
N LEU A 107 -15.26 -0.94 -8.07
CA LEU A 107 -14.41 -1.87 -7.31
C LEU A 107 -15.11 -3.18 -6.99
N ILE A 108 -16.43 -3.13 -6.77
CA ILE A 108 -17.29 -4.31 -6.62
C ILE A 108 -18.57 -4.10 -7.44
N SER A 109 -19.00 -5.14 -8.15
CA SER A 109 -20.30 -5.15 -8.84
C SER A 109 -21.15 -6.32 -8.36
N THR A 110 -22.43 -6.06 -8.14
CA THR A 110 -23.49 -7.04 -7.89
C THR A 110 -24.60 -6.87 -8.93
N ALA A 111 -25.60 -7.75 -8.94
CA ALA A 111 -26.79 -7.59 -9.79
C ALA A 111 -27.63 -6.36 -9.41
N SER A 112 -27.51 -5.87 -8.16
CA SER A 112 -28.32 -4.80 -7.60
C SER A 112 -27.65 -3.44 -7.63
N ARG A 113 -26.31 -3.38 -7.51
CA ARG A 113 -25.55 -2.12 -7.48
C ARG A 113 -24.06 -2.32 -7.78
N SER A 114 -23.37 -1.19 -7.92
CA SER A 114 -21.91 -1.12 -7.91
C SER A 114 -21.41 -0.39 -6.66
N TYR A 115 -20.17 -0.66 -6.26
CA TYR A 115 -19.46 0.00 -5.18
C TYR A 115 -18.18 0.63 -5.74
N THR A 116 -17.99 1.89 -5.41
CA THR A 116 -16.81 2.71 -5.73
C THR A 116 -16.11 3.15 -4.44
N VAL A 117 -15.06 3.96 -4.55
CA VAL A 117 -14.42 4.62 -3.40
C VAL A 117 -15.37 5.52 -2.60
N ASN A 118 -16.50 5.93 -3.17
CA ASN A 118 -17.51 6.75 -2.48
C ASN A 118 -18.51 5.91 -1.67
N ASP A 119 -18.49 4.58 -1.82
CA ASP A 119 -19.51 3.68 -1.27
C ASP A 119 -19.03 2.90 -0.04
N TYR A 120 -17.92 3.29 0.60
CA TYR A 120 -17.33 2.48 1.68
C TYR A 120 -18.24 2.27 2.89
N GLN A 121 -19.04 3.26 3.28
CA GLN A 121 -20.02 3.06 4.34
C GLN A 121 -21.03 1.96 3.94
N ALA A 122 -21.61 2.06 2.75
CA ALA A 122 -22.56 1.06 2.24
C ALA A 122 -21.91 -0.32 2.03
N PHE A 123 -20.62 -0.36 1.70
CA PHE A 123 -19.84 -1.60 1.61
C PHE A 123 -19.74 -2.29 2.98
N TYR A 124 -19.29 -1.56 4.02
CA TYR A 124 -19.15 -2.11 5.38
C TYR A 124 -20.49 -2.53 5.98
N GLU A 125 -21.55 -1.75 5.75
CA GLU A 125 -22.93 -2.12 6.13
C GLU A 125 -23.38 -3.40 5.39
N GLY A 126 -23.11 -3.50 4.09
CA GLY A 126 -23.48 -4.64 3.25
C GLY A 126 -22.82 -5.96 3.63
N ILE A 127 -21.67 -5.92 4.31
CA ILE A 127 -21.00 -7.11 4.86
C ILE A 127 -21.24 -7.31 6.37
N ASN A 128 -22.13 -6.52 6.96
CA ASN A 128 -22.43 -6.53 8.41
C ASN A 128 -21.18 -6.34 9.27
N HIS A 129 -20.33 -5.37 8.91
CA HIS A 129 -19.08 -5.03 9.61
C HIS A 129 -18.94 -3.51 9.81
N PRO A 130 -19.87 -2.85 10.54
CA PRO A 130 -19.86 -1.40 10.73
C PRO A 130 -18.60 -0.89 11.45
N GLU A 131 -17.93 -1.72 12.26
CA GLU A 131 -16.66 -1.39 12.90
C GLU A 131 -15.57 -1.08 11.88
N GLY A 132 -15.60 -1.71 10.70
CA GLY A 132 -14.67 -1.41 9.62
C GLY A 132 -14.84 0.00 9.06
N TRP A 133 -16.06 0.53 9.05
CA TRP A 133 -16.31 1.92 8.66
C TRP A 133 -15.75 2.90 9.68
N GLU A 134 -15.90 2.60 10.98
CA GLU A 134 -15.28 3.40 12.04
C GLU A 134 -13.75 3.37 11.93
N MET A 135 -13.15 2.20 11.74
CA MET A 135 -11.70 2.08 11.50
C MET A 135 -11.26 2.87 10.27
N TYR A 136 -12.02 2.83 9.17
CA TYR A 136 -11.70 3.58 7.95
C TYR A 136 -11.75 5.10 8.17
N LYS A 137 -12.73 5.59 8.92
CA LYS A 137 -12.79 7.02 9.31
C LYS A 137 -11.59 7.43 10.15
N ASP A 138 -11.16 6.60 11.09
CA ASP A 138 -10.01 6.88 11.95
C ASP A 138 -8.70 7.01 11.16
N VAL A 139 -8.54 6.21 10.10
CA VAL A 139 -7.34 6.24 9.26
C VAL A 139 -7.42 7.22 8.08
N MET A 140 -8.60 7.74 7.77
CA MET A 140 -8.84 8.62 6.62
C MET A 140 -7.89 9.83 6.55
N PRO A 141 -7.56 10.54 7.64
CA PRO A 141 -6.61 11.66 7.58
C PRO A 141 -5.24 11.26 7.04
N TYR A 142 -4.78 10.03 7.34
CA TYR A 142 -3.50 9.51 6.88
C TYR A 142 -3.54 8.98 5.45
N ILE A 143 -4.70 8.50 4.99
CA ILE A 143 -4.90 8.09 3.59
C ILE A 143 -4.97 9.32 2.67
N GLN A 144 -5.54 10.42 3.17
CA GLN A 144 -5.75 11.65 2.40
C GLN A 144 -4.52 12.58 2.39
N ASP A 145 -3.61 12.47 3.36
CA ASP A 145 -2.33 13.18 3.32
C ASP A 145 -1.29 12.38 2.53
N PHE A 146 -1.20 12.68 1.23
CA PHE A 146 -0.16 12.15 0.35
C PHE A 146 0.88 13.21 -0.03
N SER A 147 1.11 14.19 0.85
CA SER A 147 2.14 15.22 0.62
C SER A 147 3.55 14.60 0.52
N PRO A 148 4.49 15.21 -0.25
CA PRO A 148 5.82 14.66 -0.42
C PRO A 148 6.57 14.49 0.91
N PRO A 149 7.35 13.41 1.10
CA PRO A 149 8.01 13.13 2.38
C PRO A 149 9.15 14.10 2.71
N GLY A 150 9.65 14.89 1.77
CA GLY A 150 10.74 15.84 1.98
C GLY A 150 12.09 15.16 2.25
N VAL A 151 12.30 13.97 1.68
CA VAL A 151 13.57 13.23 1.69
C VAL A 151 13.79 12.61 0.31
N GLU A 152 15.02 12.23 -0.03
CA GLU A 152 15.26 11.48 -1.27
C GLU A 152 14.44 10.18 -1.27
N VAL A 153 13.73 9.87 -2.37
CA VAL A 153 12.90 8.68 -2.51
C VAL A 153 13.35 7.84 -3.70
N GLN A 154 13.56 6.55 -3.47
CA GLN A 154 13.77 5.53 -4.50
C GLN A 154 12.60 4.56 -4.41
N CYS A 155 11.71 4.58 -5.40
CA CYS A 155 10.45 3.84 -5.39
C CYS A 155 10.51 2.68 -6.39
N TYR A 156 10.61 1.46 -5.88
CA TYR A 156 10.71 0.23 -6.68
C TYR A 156 9.42 -0.55 -6.57
N TYR A 157 8.84 -0.93 -7.70
CA TYR A 157 7.54 -1.62 -7.71
C TYR A 157 7.40 -2.60 -8.87
N GLY A 158 6.57 -3.63 -8.63
CA GLY A 158 6.21 -4.63 -9.63
C GLY A 158 5.20 -4.14 -10.66
N SER A 159 5.09 -4.86 -11.78
CA SER A 159 4.06 -4.67 -12.82
C SER A 159 3.94 -5.96 -13.63
N ASP A 160 2.96 -6.04 -14.52
CA ASP A 160 2.66 -7.19 -15.38
C ASP A 160 2.36 -8.47 -14.58
N VAL A 161 1.77 -8.34 -13.38
CA VAL A 161 1.27 -9.46 -12.58
C VAL A 161 -0.23 -9.28 -12.34
N ASN A 162 -1.01 -10.30 -12.69
CA ASN A 162 -2.47 -10.30 -12.54
C ASN A 162 -2.87 -9.90 -11.11
N THR A 163 -3.46 -8.71 -10.97
CA THR A 163 -3.81 -8.12 -9.67
C THR A 163 -5.29 -7.83 -9.66
N ILE A 164 -5.99 -8.19 -8.58
CA ILE A 164 -7.43 -7.94 -8.46
C ILE A 164 -7.69 -6.46 -8.61
N GLU A 165 -8.48 -6.08 -9.61
CA GLU A 165 -8.90 -4.70 -9.90
C GLU A 165 -10.38 -4.50 -9.57
N ARG A 166 -11.19 -5.55 -9.68
CA ARG A 166 -12.62 -5.54 -9.33
C ARG A 166 -13.07 -6.92 -8.85
N LEU A 167 -14.06 -6.95 -7.97
CA LEU A 167 -14.78 -8.17 -7.57
C LEU A 167 -16.16 -8.20 -8.22
N ASP A 168 -16.44 -9.26 -9.00
CA ASP A 168 -17.71 -9.43 -9.69
C ASP A 168 -18.57 -10.51 -9.04
N TYR A 169 -19.68 -10.10 -8.44
CA TYR A 169 -20.66 -11.01 -7.82
C TYR A 169 -21.70 -11.54 -8.82
N GLY A 170 -21.64 -11.13 -10.09
CA GLY A 170 -22.52 -11.62 -11.14
C GLY A 170 -24.00 -11.42 -10.81
N SER A 171 -24.76 -12.51 -10.76
CA SER A 171 -26.20 -12.49 -10.47
C SER A 171 -26.54 -12.34 -8.98
N SER A 172 -25.56 -12.38 -8.07
CA SER A 172 -25.83 -12.19 -6.64
C SER A 172 -26.30 -10.76 -6.38
N SER A 173 -27.31 -10.61 -5.52
CA SER A 173 -27.85 -9.29 -5.15
C SER A 173 -27.10 -8.64 -4.00
N ASP A 174 -26.25 -9.38 -3.29
CA ASP A 174 -25.49 -8.93 -2.11
C ASP A 174 -24.01 -9.39 -2.17
N LEU A 175 -23.30 -9.25 -1.05
CA LEU A 175 -21.87 -9.54 -0.93
C LEU A 175 -21.57 -10.88 -0.23
N THR A 176 -22.56 -11.76 -0.10
CA THR A 176 -22.42 -13.02 0.67
C THR A 176 -21.83 -14.18 -0.15
N ASP A 177 -22.00 -14.16 -1.47
CA ASP A 177 -21.45 -15.16 -2.38
C ASP A 177 -19.93 -15.01 -2.59
N THR A 178 -19.32 -15.96 -3.32
CA THR A 178 -17.92 -15.84 -3.74
C THR A 178 -17.82 -15.04 -5.04
N PRO A 179 -17.17 -13.86 -5.05
CA PRO A 179 -16.99 -13.09 -6.27
C PRO A 179 -16.00 -13.75 -7.24
N THR A 180 -16.19 -13.49 -8.52
CA THR A 180 -15.17 -13.72 -9.54
C THR A 180 -14.21 -12.52 -9.56
N PRO A 181 -12.91 -12.71 -9.31
CA PRO A 181 -11.95 -11.62 -9.42
C PRO A 181 -11.75 -11.24 -10.89
N VAL A 182 -11.75 -9.93 -11.15
CA VAL A 182 -11.33 -9.35 -12.42
C VAL A 182 -9.94 -8.76 -12.21
N PHE A 183 -9.01 -9.13 -13.08
CA PHE A 183 -7.61 -8.78 -12.96
C PHE A 183 -7.23 -7.61 -13.86
N GLY A 184 -6.48 -6.68 -13.29
CA GLY A 184 -5.74 -5.64 -13.97
C GLY A 184 -4.24 -5.76 -13.66
N ASP A 185 -3.51 -4.68 -13.92
CA ASP A 185 -2.06 -4.61 -13.71
C ASP A 185 -1.68 -4.28 -12.25
N GLY A 186 -0.53 -4.79 -11.82
CA GLY A 186 0.05 -4.61 -10.49
C GLY A 186 1.12 -5.67 -10.21
N ASP A 187 1.31 -5.99 -8.93
CA ASP A 187 2.31 -6.96 -8.46
C ASP A 187 1.67 -8.26 -7.89
N GLY A 188 0.39 -8.50 -8.18
CA GLY A 188 -0.40 -9.62 -7.65
C GLY A 188 -1.07 -9.34 -6.31
N THR A 189 -0.71 -8.24 -5.63
CA THR A 189 -1.35 -7.79 -4.38
C THR A 189 -1.83 -6.35 -4.49
N VAL A 190 -1.00 -5.43 -4.96
CA VAL A 190 -1.27 -4.00 -5.02
C VAL A 190 -1.41 -3.57 -6.48
N ASN A 191 -2.49 -2.83 -6.77
CA ASN A 191 -2.76 -2.33 -8.12
C ASN A 191 -1.67 -1.35 -8.58
N LEU A 192 -1.34 -1.35 -9.87
CA LEU A 192 -0.28 -0.52 -10.44
C LEU A 192 -0.43 0.97 -10.06
N GLN A 193 -1.64 1.53 -10.16
CA GLN A 193 -1.91 2.94 -9.83
C GLN A 193 -1.56 3.31 -8.38
N SER A 194 -1.63 2.36 -7.45
CA SER A 194 -1.22 2.55 -6.06
C SER A 194 0.29 2.40 -5.93
N LEU A 195 0.89 1.38 -6.54
CA LEU A 195 2.33 1.16 -6.52
C LEU A 195 3.12 2.35 -7.09
N GLU A 196 2.61 2.96 -8.15
CA GLU A 196 3.32 3.97 -8.92
C GLU A 196 3.07 5.40 -8.41
N ALA A 197 2.19 5.58 -7.41
CA ALA A 197 1.76 6.85 -6.84
C ALA A 197 2.91 7.75 -6.37
N CYS A 198 4.02 7.17 -5.90
CA CYS A 198 5.23 7.90 -5.51
C CYS A 198 5.79 8.81 -6.62
N GLN A 199 5.48 8.54 -7.91
CA GLN A 199 5.84 9.41 -9.03
C GLN A 199 5.21 10.80 -8.94
N MET A 200 4.10 10.96 -8.23
CA MET A 200 3.46 12.26 -8.02
C MET A 200 4.35 13.22 -7.23
N TRP A 201 5.34 12.73 -6.50
CA TRP A 201 6.27 13.57 -5.75
C TRP A 201 7.43 14.10 -6.61
N ILE A 202 7.58 13.64 -7.85
CA ILE A 202 8.63 14.14 -8.77
C ILE A 202 8.39 15.63 -9.02
N GLY A 203 9.37 16.46 -8.64
CA GLY A 203 9.30 17.91 -8.77
C GLY A 203 8.38 18.61 -7.77
N GLN A 204 7.83 17.89 -6.78
CA GLN A 204 7.00 18.47 -5.71
C GLN A 204 7.78 18.71 -4.40
N GLN A 205 9.07 18.37 -4.39
CA GLN A 205 10.00 18.58 -3.28
C GLN A 205 11.41 18.82 -3.82
N ASP A 206 12.29 19.41 -3.01
CA ASP A 206 13.68 19.70 -3.40
C ASP A 206 14.52 18.43 -3.55
N GLN A 207 14.20 17.39 -2.77
CA GLN A 207 14.93 16.13 -2.77
C GLN A 207 14.49 15.23 -3.94
N LEU A 208 15.44 14.50 -4.51
CA LEU A 208 15.21 13.63 -5.67
C LEU A 208 14.17 12.53 -5.39
N VAL A 209 13.28 12.30 -6.36
CA VAL A 209 12.35 11.17 -6.38
C VAL A 209 12.58 10.39 -7.66
N ASN A 210 12.95 9.12 -7.53
CA ASN A 210 13.10 8.19 -8.64
C ASN A 210 12.13 7.03 -8.48
N ALA A 211 11.58 6.59 -9.60
CA ALA A 211 10.63 5.48 -9.65
C ALA A 211 11.11 4.47 -10.69
N THR A 212 11.30 3.22 -10.26
CA THR A 212 11.76 2.12 -11.13
C THR A 212 10.73 1.00 -11.09
N LYS A 213 10.20 0.69 -12.27
CA LYS A 213 9.27 -0.41 -12.50
C LYS A 213 10.05 -1.69 -12.79
N TYR A 214 9.68 -2.78 -12.15
CA TYR A 214 10.25 -4.11 -12.34
C TYR A 214 9.17 -5.08 -12.85
N PRO A 215 9.05 -5.25 -14.18
CA PRO A 215 8.08 -6.18 -14.76
C PRO A 215 8.22 -7.60 -14.20
N LYS A 216 7.07 -8.24 -13.94
CA LYS A 216 6.92 -9.60 -13.40
C LYS A 216 7.45 -9.83 -11.99
N ALA A 217 7.92 -8.79 -11.29
CA ALA A 217 8.21 -8.89 -9.87
C ALA A 217 6.89 -8.88 -9.10
N ASP A 218 6.49 -10.00 -8.53
CA ASP A 218 5.32 -10.05 -7.64
C ASP A 218 5.61 -9.36 -6.28
N HIS A 219 4.55 -9.11 -5.51
CA HIS A 219 4.58 -8.33 -4.29
C HIS A 219 5.61 -8.79 -3.26
N MET A 220 5.84 -10.11 -3.15
CA MET A 220 6.85 -10.68 -2.27
C MET A 220 8.15 -10.97 -3.03
N GLY A 221 8.04 -11.38 -4.29
CA GLY A 221 9.16 -11.66 -5.19
C GLY A 221 10.10 -10.47 -5.39
N ILE A 222 9.60 -9.24 -5.28
CA ILE A 222 10.42 -8.03 -5.35
C ILE A 222 11.56 -8.01 -4.30
N LEU A 223 11.37 -8.63 -3.13
CA LEU A 223 12.36 -8.67 -2.05
C LEU A 223 13.55 -9.59 -2.35
N ALA A 224 13.35 -10.57 -3.25
CA ALA A 224 14.36 -11.53 -3.66
C ALA A 224 14.79 -11.33 -5.13
N ASN A 225 14.24 -10.33 -5.82
CA ASN A 225 14.57 -10.04 -7.21
C ASN A 225 16.02 -9.55 -7.31
N VAL A 226 16.82 -10.24 -8.13
CA VAL A 226 18.26 -9.99 -8.24
C VAL A 226 18.57 -8.59 -8.76
N ASP A 227 17.77 -8.05 -9.66
CA ASP A 227 17.97 -6.71 -10.21
C ASP A 227 17.59 -5.64 -9.18
N VAL A 228 16.49 -5.83 -8.45
CA VAL A 228 16.12 -4.95 -7.32
C VAL A 228 17.21 -4.95 -6.26
N LEU A 229 17.70 -6.13 -5.86
CA LEU A 229 18.77 -6.24 -4.86
C LEU A 229 20.06 -5.59 -5.34
N ARG A 230 20.39 -5.73 -6.63
CA ARG A 230 21.56 -5.07 -7.23
C ARG A 230 21.43 -3.55 -7.17
N ASP A 231 20.26 -3.00 -7.48
CA ASP A 231 20.01 -1.56 -7.46
C ASP A 231 20.05 -1.01 -6.02
N VAL A 232 19.43 -1.71 -5.06
CA VAL A 232 19.51 -1.38 -3.64
C VAL A 232 20.96 -1.37 -3.15
N VAL A 233 21.73 -2.43 -3.43
CA VAL A 233 23.14 -2.51 -3.01
C VAL A 233 23.97 -1.42 -3.67
N THR A 234 23.74 -1.12 -4.95
CA THR A 234 24.46 -0.06 -5.67
C THR A 234 24.21 1.31 -5.03
N LEU A 235 22.95 1.60 -4.69
CA LEU A 235 22.57 2.83 -3.98
C LEU A 235 23.23 2.94 -2.60
N LEU A 236 23.26 1.84 -1.83
CA LEU A 236 23.83 1.80 -0.49
C LEU A 236 25.36 1.89 -0.49
N ALA A 237 26.02 1.32 -1.50
CA ALA A 237 27.48 1.33 -1.65
C ALA A 237 28.04 2.68 -2.15
N GLY A 238 27.18 3.68 -2.40
CA GLY A 238 27.60 4.99 -2.90
C GLY A 238 27.88 5.00 -4.41
N GLY A 239 27.23 4.12 -5.17
CA GLY A 239 27.22 4.20 -6.63
C GLY A 239 26.73 5.58 -7.07
N LYS A 240 27.58 6.28 -7.83
CA LYS A 240 27.31 7.59 -8.42
C LYS A 240 26.08 7.58 -9.31
#